data_AF-A0A2R6F9Q7-F1
#
_entry.id   AF-A0A2R6F9Q7-F1
#
_cell.length_a   1.000
_cell.length_b   1.000
_cell.length_c   1.000
_cell.angle_alpha   90.00
_cell.angle_beta   90.00
_cell.angle_gamma   90.00
#
_symmetry.space_group_name_H-M   'P 1'
#
loop_
_entity.id
_entity.type
_entity.pdbx_description
1 polymer ?
#
loop_
_entity_poly.entity_id
_entity_poly.type
_entity_poly.pdbx_seq_one_letter_code
_entity_poly.pdbx_strand_id
1 'polypeptide(L)'
;MPALSGLAAAHFPSELAIDVQPENEDNVVDLDADDTVPVAVLPSEFLSEGERRTFDPTERERRYRLGPWSASEDGGGARPVDDGEIASMEVGHGEAAKKRDGLLLEFPVGETELDSTDDVAWLFWDRDESREHGLTGFNAVTILGGEPSGRDLAALLRELIVTLIGR
;
A
#
# COMPACT_ATOMS: atom_id res chain seq x y z
N MET A 1 29.32 -7.50 26.52
CA MET A 1 27.85 -7.51 26.37
C MET A 1 27.54 -6.89 25.00
N PRO A 2 27.07 -7.65 24.00
CA PRO A 2 26.54 -7.05 22.79
C PRO A 2 25.06 -6.69 23.02
N ALA A 3 24.70 -5.44 22.77
CA ALA A 3 23.31 -4.99 22.70
C ALA A 3 22.78 -5.38 21.32
N LEU A 4 21.88 -6.35 21.29
CA LEU A 4 21.00 -6.58 20.14
C LEU A 4 19.93 -5.48 20.17
N SER A 5 20.21 -4.36 19.52
CA SER A 5 19.16 -3.45 19.05
C SER A 5 18.44 -4.14 17.89
N GLY A 6 17.62 -5.14 18.23
CA GLY A 6 16.70 -5.77 17.29
C GLY A 6 15.56 -4.80 17.06
N LEU A 7 15.60 -4.05 15.95
CA LEU A 7 14.39 -3.59 15.30
C LEU A 7 13.59 -4.86 15.01
N ALA A 8 12.64 -5.18 15.88
CA ALA A 8 11.56 -6.09 15.54
C ALA A 8 10.75 -5.36 14.47
N ALA A 9 11.14 -5.51 13.20
CA ALA A 9 10.19 -5.44 12.11
C ALA A 9 9.15 -6.50 12.46
N ALA A 10 8.02 -6.07 13.00
CA ALA A 10 6.87 -6.95 13.17
C ALA A 10 6.55 -7.44 11.76
N HIS A 11 6.89 -8.70 11.48
CA HIS A 11 6.41 -9.42 10.30
C HIS A 11 4.90 -9.54 10.49
N PHE A 12 4.14 -8.50 10.13
CA PHE A 12 2.72 -8.67 9.85
C PHE A 12 2.68 -9.46 8.55
N PRO A 13 2.27 -10.73 8.56
CA PRO A 13 2.03 -11.42 7.31
C PRO A 13 0.95 -10.60 6.59
N SER A 14 1.22 -10.18 5.35
CA SER A 14 0.24 -9.49 4.53
C SER A 14 -0.97 -10.41 4.36
N GLU A 15 -2.09 -10.04 4.96
CA GLU A 15 -3.34 -10.81 4.88
C GLU A 15 -4.00 -10.61 3.52
N LEU A 16 -3.72 -9.47 2.87
CA LEU A 16 -4.08 -9.18 1.49
C LEU A 16 -2.85 -9.34 0.58
N ALA A 17 -3.03 -10.05 -0.53
CA ALA A 17 -2.09 -10.02 -1.63
C ALA A 17 -2.49 -8.88 -2.57
N ILE A 18 -1.58 -7.92 -2.80
CA ILE A 18 -1.85 -6.76 -3.63
C ILE A 18 -0.70 -6.52 -4.61
N ASP A 19 -1.02 -5.86 -5.71
CA ASP A 19 -0.08 -5.41 -6.73
C ASP A 19 -0.44 -3.97 -7.12
N VAL A 20 0.49 -3.04 -6.93
CA VAL A 20 0.29 -1.62 -7.23
C VAL A 20 0.88 -1.33 -8.59
N GLN A 21 0.13 -0.64 -9.44
CA GLN A 21 0.49 -0.49 -10.87
C GLN A 21 0.63 -1.86 -11.53
N PRO A 22 -0.45 -2.68 -11.57
CA PRO A 22 -0.36 -3.99 -12.20
C PRO A 22 0.14 -3.87 -13.64
N GLU A 23 0.95 -4.84 -14.06
CA GLU A 23 1.69 -4.84 -15.35
C GLU A 23 2.88 -3.87 -15.44
N ASN A 24 3.22 -3.16 -14.35
CA ASN A 24 4.45 -2.38 -14.22
C ASN A 24 5.43 -3.12 -13.31
N GLU A 25 6.48 -3.75 -13.87
CA GLU A 25 7.44 -4.54 -13.10
C GLU A 25 8.21 -3.73 -12.03
N ASP A 26 8.30 -2.41 -12.20
CA ASP A 26 9.01 -1.50 -11.30
C ASP A 26 8.07 -0.82 -10.28
N ASN A 27 6.75 -1.08 -10.35
CA ASN A 27 5.71 -0.49 -9.49
C ASN A 27 5.87 1.03 -9.34
N VAL A 28 6.15 1.71 -10.45
CA VAL A 28 6.37 3.17 -10.47
C VAL A 28 5.03 3.90 -10.46
N VAL A 29 4.84 4.77 -9.48
CA VAL A 29 3.67 5.66 -9.35
C VAL A 29 4.13 7.09 -9.61
N ASP A 30 3.63 7.73 -10.66
CA ASP A 30 3.94 9.13 -10.96
C ASP A 30 2.76 10.02 -10.55
N LEU A 31 2.91 10.70 -9.40
CA LEU A 31 1.85 11.51 -8.80
C LEU A 31 1.56 12.79 -9.60
N ASP A 32 2.48 13.22 -10.47
CA ASP A 32 2.30 14.42 -11.30
C ASP A 32 1.69 14.07 -12.68
N ALA A 33 1.91 12.84 -13.15
CA ALA A 33 1.43 12.37 -14.45
C ALA A 33 0.09 11.63 -14.38
N ASP A 34 -0.17 10.89 -13.30
CA ASP A 34 -1.35 10.05 -13.16
C ASP A 34 -2.41 10.69 -12.23
N ASP A 35 -3.68 10.58 -12.61
CA ASP A 35 -4.81 11.03 -11.77
C ASP A 35 -5.18 9.98 -10.70
N THR A 36 -4.84 8.72 -10.96
CA THR A 36 -5.22 7.56 -10.13
C THR A 36 -4.10 6.54 -10.03
N VAL A 37 -4.03 5.83 -8.90
CA VAL A 37 -3.16 4.68 -8.66
C VAL A 37 -3.99 3.39 -8.80
N PRO A 38 -3.79 2.58 -9.85
CA PRO A 38 -4.43 1.28 -9.97
C PRO A 38 -3.80 0.26 -9.02
N VAL A 39 -4.64 -0.51 -8.33
CA VAL A 39 -4.24 -1.54 -7.38
C VAL A 39 -5.05 -2.81 -7.63
N ALA A 40 -4.36 -3.89 -7.93
CA ALA A 40 -4.92 -5.22 -8.02
C ALA A 40 -4.92 -5.88 -6.63
N VAL A 41 -6.08 -6.33 -6.18
CA VAL A 41 -6.24 -7.16 -4.99
C VAL A 41 -6.45 -8.61 -5.44
N LEU A 42 -5.57 -9.49 -4.99
CA LEU A 42 -5.54 -10.90 -5.39
C LEU A 42 -6.10 -11.80 -4.28
N PRO A 43 -6.72 -12.94 -4.63
CA PRO A 43 -7.08 -13.95 -3.65
C PRO A 43 -5.87 -14.43 -2.86
N SER A 44 -5.96 -14.37 -1.54
CA SER A 44 -4.88 -14.70 -0.61
C SER A 44 -5.30 -15.78 0.39
N GLU A 45 -4.32 -16.56 0.84
CA GLU A 45 -4.46 -17.49 1.95
C GLU A 45 -3.46 -17.09 3.04
N PHE A 46 -3.93 -16.95 4.27
CA PHE A 46 -3.10 -16.54 5.41
C PHE A 46 -3.48 -17.30 6.68
N LEU A 47 -2.61 -17.25 7.68
CA LEU A 47 -2.88 -17.84 8.99
C LEU A 47 -3.42 -16.77 9.93
N SER A 48 -4.57 -17.05 10.54
CA SER A 48 -5.21 -16.20 11.54
C SER A 48 -5.60 -17.08 12.72
N GLU A 49 -5.11 -16.75 13.92
CA GLU A 49 -5.36 -17.54 15.15
C GLU A 49 -5.01 -19.03 15.04
N GLY A 50 -4.03 -19.37 14.19
CA GLY A 50 -3.61 -20.76 13.93
C GLY A 50 -4.45 -21.51 12.90
N GLU A 51 -5.47 -20.88 12.34
CA GLU A 51 -6.31 -21.44 11.28
C GLU A 51 -5.99 -20.80 9.92
N ARG A 52 -6.01 -21.62 8.85
CA ARG A 52 -5.91 -21.09 7.49
C ARG A 52 -7.20 -20.40 7.10
N ARG A 53 -7.10 -19.14 6.68
CA ARG A 53 -8.19 -18.35 6.12
C ARG A 53 -7.90 -18.00 4.68
N THR A 54 -8.97 -17.88 3.92
CA THR A 54 -8.94 -17.41 2.54
C THR A 54 -9.67 -16.07 2.47
N PHE A 55 -9.06 -15.13 1.76
CA PHE A 55 -9.69 -13.88 1.37
C PHE A 55 -9.83 -13.86 -0.15
N ASP A 56 -11.07 -13.77 -0.61
CA ASP A 56 -11.41 -13.61 -2.02
C ASP A 56 -11.96 -12.19 -2.23
N PRO A 57 -11.23 -11.28 -2.88
CA PRO A 57 -11.67 -9.89 -3.06
C PRO A 57 -12.92 -9.75 -3.93
N THR A 58 -13.25 -10.76 -4.75
CA THR A 58 -14.42 -10.72 -5.65
C THR A 58 -15.73 -10.98 -4.92
N GLU A 59 -15.68 -11.58 -3.72
CA GLU A 59 -16.84 -11.94 -2.90
C GLU A 59 -17.04 -11.02 -1.69
N ARG A 60 -16.19 -10.00 -1.50
CA ARG A 60 -16.17 -9.16 -0.29
C ARG A 60 -16.75 -7.78 -0.54
N GLU A 61 -17.20 -7.16 0.57
CA GLU A 61 -17.62 -5.77 0.55
C GLU A 61 -16.41 -4.87 0.26
N ARG A 62 -16.62 -3.90 -0.63
CA ARG A 62 -15.60 -3.03 -1.20
C ARG A 62 -15.32 -1.88 -0.21
N ARG A 63 -14.51 -2.17 0.80
CA ARG A 63 -14.15 -1.24 1.90
C ARG A 63 -12.64 -1.02 1.98
N TYR A 64 -12.05 -0.63 0.85
CA TYR A 64 -10.61 -0.47 0.72
C TYR A 64 -10.15 0.96 0.96
N ARG A 65 -8.97 1.11 1.57
CA ARG A 65 -8.26 2.38 1.72
C ARG A 65 -6.78 2.22 1.33
N LEU A 66 -6.28 3.08 0.45
CA LEU A 66 -4.87 3.09 0.03
C LEU A 66 -4.14 4.29 0.66
N GLY A 67 -2.93 4.08 1.19
CA GLY A 67 -2.08 5.18 1.62
C GLY A 67 -0.82 4.73 2.35
N PRO A 68 -0.12 5.65 3.05
CA PRO A 68 1.01 5.32 3.89
C PRO A 68 0.55 4.55 5.15
N TRP A 69 1.48 3.91 5.86
CA TRP A 69 1.15 3.19 7.10
C TRP A 69 0.46 4.10 8.15
N SER A 70 0.85 5.37 8.24
CA SER A 70 0.26 6.35 9.16
C SER A 70 -1.25 6.57 8.94
N ALA A 71 -1.77 6.33 7.74
CA ALA A 71 -3.20 6.44 7.44
C ALA A 71 -4.04 5.35 8.13
N SER A 72 -3.40 4.27 8.60
CA SER A 72 -4.07 3.20 9.35
C SER A 72 -4.68 3.70 10.66
N GLU A 73 -3.93 4.50 11.42
CA GLU A 73 -4.30 4.88 12.78
C GLU A 73 -5.47 5.88 12.83
N ASP A 74 -5.57 6.76 11.84
CA ASP A 74 -6.55 7.85 11.81
C ASP A 74 -7.78 7.56 10.91
N GLY A 75 -7.87 6.36 10.34
CA GLY A 75 -8.94 6.05 9.39
C GLY A 75 -8.83 6.83 8.06
N GLY A 76 -7.60 7.25 7.71
CA GLY A 76 -7.23 8.02 6.51
C GLY A 76 -6.97 7.15 5.28
N GLY A 77 -6.36 7.73 4.24
CA GLY A 77 -6.12 7.08 2.96
C GLY A 77 -7.28 7.16 1.96
N ALA A 78 -6.92 7.04 0.68
CA ALA A 78 -7.83 7.16 -0.45
C ALA A 78 -8.83 6.02 -0.49
N ARG A 79 -10.08 6.32 -0.86
CA ARG A 79 -11.06 5.31 -1.27
C ARG A 79 -11.00 5.11 -2.78
N PRO A 80 -11.36 3.92 -3.30
CA PRO A 80 -11.42 3.72 -4.73
C PRO A 80 -12.51 4.61 -5.35
N VAL A 81 -12.27 5.06 -6.59
CA VAL A 81 -13.17 5.95 -7.34
C VAL A 81 -14.55 5.31 -7.54
N ASP A 82 -14.56 3.99 -7.74
CA ASP A 82 -15.77 3.19 -7.81
C ASP A 82 -15.56 1.83 -7.13
N ASP A 83 -16.47 0.91 -7.39
CA ASP A 83 -16.46 -0.40 -6.79
C ASP A 83 -15.27 -1.25 -7.30
N GLY A 84 -14.71 -0.98 -8.48
CA GLY A 84 -13.65 -1.74 -9.13
C GLY A 84 -14.14 -2.80 -10.11
N GLU A 85 -13.21 -3.32 -10.90
CA GLU A 85 -13.45 -4.33 -11.94
C GLU A 85 -12.87 -5.69 -11.54
N ILE A 86 -13.61 -6.78 -11.81
CA ILE A 86 -13.04 -8.13 -11.70
C ILE A 86 -12.23 -8.40 -12.97
N ALA A 87 -10.92 -8.58 -12.83
CA ALA A 87 -10.01 -8.84 -13.94
C ALA A 87 -9.17 -10.09 -13.70
N SER A 88 -8.91 -10.85 -14.77
CA SER A 88 -7.98 -11.98 -14.72
C SER A 88 -6.54 -11.49 -14.78
N MET A 89 -5.82 -11.64 -13.67
CA MET A 89 -4.46 -11.16 -13.48
C MET A 89 -3.48 -12.33 -13.49
N GLU A 90 -2.27 -12.10 -13.98
CA GLU A 90 -1.19 -13.07 -13.90
C GLU A 90 -0.50 -12.97 -12.52
N VAL A 91 -0.48 -14.06 -11.78
CA VAL A 91 0.08 -14.12 -10.42
C VAL A 91 1.28 -15.06 -10.40
N GLY A 92 2.43 -14.55 -9.96
CA GLY A 92 3.72 -15.25 -9.95
C GLY A 92 4.58 -14.92 -11.17
N HIS A 93 5.80 -15.46 -11.23
CA HIS A 93 6.75 -15.17 -12.32
C HIS A 93 7.05 -16.41 -13.17
N GLY A 94 7.26 -16.19 -14.47
CA GLY A 94 7.72 -17.21 -15.41
C GLY A 94 6.72 -18.35 -15.62
N GLU A 95 7.21 -19.57 -15.84
CA GLU A 95 6.36 -20.73 -16.16
C GLU A 95 5.40 -21.15 -15.04
N ALA A 96 5.60 -20.65 -13.81
CA ALA A 96 4.74 -20.89 -12.66
C ALA A 96 3.60 -19.86 -12.53
N ALA A 97 3.59 -18.84 -13.39
CA ALA A 97 2.57 -17.81 -13.40
C ALA A 97 1.19 -18.41 -13.68
N LYS A 98 0.20 -18.02 -12.87
CA LYS A 98 -1.18 -18.52 -12.99
C LYS A 98 -2.11 -17.34 -13.14
N LYS A 99 -3.09 -17.49 -14.04
CA LYS A 99 -4.21 -16.56 -14.08
C LYS A 99 -5.11 -16.77 -12.88
N ARG A 100 -5.39 -15.70 -12.16
CA ARG A 100 -6.39 -15.65 -11.08
C ARG A 100 -7.23 -14.40 -11.26
N ASP A 101 -8.52 -14.53 -10.98
CA ASP A 101 -9.38 -13.36 -10.94
C ASP A 101 -9.10 -12.59 -9.65
N GLY A 102 -8.90 -11.29 -9.81
CA GLY A 102 -8.71 -10.33 -8.72
C GLY A 102 -9.63 -9.13 -8.89
N LEU A 103 -9.57 -8.21 -7.95
CA LEU A 103 -10.31 -6.95 -7.99
C LEU A 103 -9.33 -5.82 -8.32
N LEU A 104 -9.53 -5.15 -9.44
CA LEU A 104 -8.80 -3.95 -9.83
C LEU A 104 -9.53 -2.71 -9.30
N LEU A 105 -8.82 -1.88 -8.55
CA LEU A 105 -9.32 -0.67 -7.93
C LEU A 105 -8.47 0.52 -8.36
N GLU A 106 -9.10 1.67 -8.62
CA GLU A 106 -8.40 2.91 -8.95
C GLU A 106 -8.55 3.89 -7.79
N PHE A 107 -7.43 4.35 -7.23
CA PHE A 107 -7.40 5.27 -6.09
C PHE A 107 -6.96 6.67 -6.54
N PRO A 108 -7.71 7.74 -6.24
CA PRO A 108 -7.35 9.09 -6.65
C PRO A 108 -6.05 9.54 -5.97
N VAL A 109 -5.05 9.92 -6.77
CA VAL A 109 -3.70 10.30 -6.30
C VAL A 109 -3.76 11.34 -5.19
N GLY A 110 -4.58 12.38 -5.37
CA GLY A 110 -4.74 13.49 -4.43
C GLY A 110 -5.33 13.13 -3.06
N GLU A 111 -5.82 11.91 -2.88
CA GLU A 111 -6.35 11.41 -1.60
C GLU A 111 -5.51 10.28 -1.01
N THR A 112 -4.50 9.76 -1.73
CA THR A 112 -3.68 8.64 -1.25
C THR A 112 -2.77 9.02 -0.11
N GLU A 113 -2.45 10.31 0.01
CA GLU A 113 -1.48 10.86 0.96
C GLU A 113 -0.07 10.28 0.79
N LEU A 114 0.20 9.59 -0.33
CA LEU A 114 1.52 9.11 -0.71
C LEU A 114 2.39 10.27 -1.17
N ASP A 115 3.68 10.22 -0.84
CA ASP A 115 4.66 11.18 -1.31
C ASP A 115 5.96 10.51 -1.78
N SER A 116 6.85 11.30 -2.36
CA SER A 116 8.14 10.81 -2.92
C SER A 116 9.07 10.14 -1.90
N THR A 117 8.77 10.22 -0.61
CA THR A 117 9.56 9.55 0.45
C THR A 117 9.02 8.17 0.79
N ASP A 118 7.80 7.84 0.37
CA ASP A 118 7.22 6.52 0.57
C ASP A 118 7.82 5.49 -0.39
N ASP A 119 8.33 4.39 0.16
CA ASP A 119 8.80 3.22 -0.59
C ASP A 119 7.81 2.04 -0.54
N VAL A 120 6.71 2.19 0.19
CA VAL A 120 5.69 1.17 0.40
C VAL A 120 4.30 1.78 0.41
N ALA A 121 3.42 1.28 -0.46
CA ALA A 121 2.00 1.59 -0.42
C ALA A 121 1.23 0.51 0.37
N TRP A 122 0.35 0.93 1.27
CA TRP A 122 -0.45 0.04 2.10
C TRP A 122 -1.91 0.06 1.66
N LEU A 123 -2.49 -1.14 1.57
CA LEU A 123 -3.91 -1.33 1.36
C LEU A 123 -4.55 -1.86 2.63
N PHE A 124 -5.59 -1.17 3.07
CA PHE A 124 -6.38 -1.53 4.24
C PHE A 124 -7.77 -1.95 3.81
N TRP A 125 -8.29 -3.02 4.39
CA TRP A 125 -9.67 -3.44 4.25
C TRP A 125 -10.38 -3.33 5.59
N ASP A 126 -11.42 -2.49 5.67
CA ASP A 126 -12.19 -2.30 6.89
C ASP A 126 -13.23 -3.41 7.03
N ARG A 127 -13.26 -4.11 8.18
CA ARG A 127 -14.21 -5.20 8.41
C ARG A 127 -15.66 -4.69 8.43
N ASP A 128 -15.86 -3.50 8.96
CA ASP A 128 -17.16 -2.87 9.13
C ASP A 128 -17.02 -1.33 9.14
N GLU A 129 -18.15 -0.63 9.28
CA GLU A 129 -18.21 0.83 9.20
C GLU A 129 -17.49 1.56 10.34
N SER A 130 -17.10 0.85 11.41
CA SER A 130 -16.33 1.43 12.52
C SER A 130 -14.91 1.83 12.14
N ARG A 131 -14.42 1.37 10.98
CA ARG A 131 -13.02 1.51 10.52
C ARG A 131 -12.00 0.86 11.45
N GLU A 132 -12.42 -0.04 12.34
CA GLU A 132 -11.47 -0.94 12.99
C GLU A 132 -10.78 -1.80 11.92
N HIS A 133 -9.45 -1.80 11.92
CA HIS A 133 -8.64 -2.46 10.92
C HIS A 133 -9.04 -3.93 10.76
N GLY A 134 -9.50 -4.29 9.56
CA GLY A 134 -9.84 -5.64 9.19
C GLY A 134 -8.60 -6.41 8.76
N LEU A 135 -8.19 -6.22 7.50
CA LEU A 135 -7.03 -6.89 6.90
C LEU A 135 -6.12 -5.86 6.22
N THR A 136 -4.83 -6.18 6.10
CA THR A 136 -3.86 -5.28 5.47
C THR A 136 -2.98 -6.01 4.46
N GLY A 137 -2.63 -5.31 3.37
CA GLY A 137 -1.61 -5.69 2.40
C GLY A 137 -0.67 -4.53 2.12
N PHE A 138 0.49 -4.82 1.54
CA PHE A 138 1.45 -3.81 1.13
C PHE A 138 2.18 -4.22 -0.14
N ASN A 139 2.67 -3.24 -0.88
CA ASN A 139 3.49 -3.44 -2.08
C ASN A 139 4.62 -2.41 -2.07
N ALA A 140 5.82 -2.83 -2.42
CA ALA A 140 6.93 -1.91 -2.61
C ALA A 140 6.71 -1.11 -3.90
N VAL A 141 6.90 0.20 -3.82
CA VAL A 141 6.63 1.14 -4.92
C VAL A 141 7.78 2.11 -5.07
N THR A 142 7.92 2.67 -6.27
CA THR A 142 8.76 3.86 -6.49
C THR A 142 7.85 5.03 -6.81
N ILE A 143 7.82 6.04 -5.94
CA ILE A 143 6.96 7.20 -6.14
C ILE A 143 7.77 8.36 -6.75
N LEU A 144 7.27 8.88 -7.87
CA LEU A 144 7.79 10.04 -8.57
C LEU A 144 6.80 11.20 -8.44
N GLY A 145 7.33 12.42 -8.33
CA GLY A 145 6.48 13.62 -8.25
C GLY A 145 5.80 13.82 -6.89
N GLY A 146 4.82 14.72 -6.86
CA GLY A 146 4.09 15.11 -5.66
C GLY A 146 4.65 16.37 -4.99
N GLU A 147 3.75 17.21 -4.48
CA GLU A 147 4.15 18.34 -3.64
C GLU A 147 4.67 17.79 -2.29
N PRO A 148 5.91 18.13 -1.87
CA PRO A 148 6.45 17.65 -0.62
C PRO A 148 5.54 18.06 0.53
N SER A 149 5.20 17.10 1.39
CA SER A 149 4.38 17.33 2.55
C SER A 149 5.03 18.42 3.42
N GLY A 150 4.25 19.20 4.18
CA GLY A 150 4.83 20.19 5.12
C GLY A 150 5.82 19.57 6.13
N ARG A 151 5.72 18.25 6.36
CA ARG A 151 6.69 17.44 7.12
C ARG A 151 8.01 17.23 6.38
N ASP A 152 8.00 17.03 5.06
CA ASP A 152 9.19 16.94 4.22
C ASP A 152 9.96 18.25 4.17
N LEU A 153 9.26 19.37 4.03
CA LEU A 153 9.89 20.68 4.07
C LEU A 153 10.59 20.93 5.42
N ALA A 154 9.99 20.48 6.53
CA ALA A 154 10.62 20.59 7.84
C ALA A 154 11.84 19.66 8.00
N ALA A 155 11.81 18.46 7.42
CA ALA A 155 12.94 17.54 7.40
C ALA A 155 14.10 18.07 6.55
N LEU A 156 13.81 18.54 5.33
CA LEU A 156 14.79 19.15 4.42
C LEU A 156 15.43 20.41 5.01
N LEU A 157 14.64 21.26 5.68
CA LEU A 157 15.17 22.44 6.37
C LEU A 157 16.08 22.07 7.56
N ARG A 158 15.77 21.00 8.31
CA ARG A 158 16.64 20.51 9.38
C ARG A 158 17.96 19.98 8.83
N GLU A 159 17.92 19.24 7.74
CA GLU A 159 19.13 18.74 7.09
C GLU A 159 20.02 19.91 6.61
N LEU A 160 19.43 20.91 5.96
CA LEU A 160 20.14 22.09 5.50
C LEU A 160 20.81 22.88 6.66
N ILE A 161 20.11 23.01 7.79
CA ILE A 161 20.63 23.68 8.99
C ILE A 161 21.81 22.90 9.59
N VAL A 162 21.74 21.56 9.64
CA VAL A 162 22.84 20.72 10.12
C VAL A 162 24.06 20.85 9.20
N THR A 163 23.87 20.91 7.88
CA THR A 163 24.95 21.10 6.90
C THR A 163 25.55 22.50 6.94
N LEU A 164 24.76 23.54 7.24
CA LEU A 164 25.20 24.93 7.29
C LEU A 164 25.87 25.32 8.62
N ILE A 165 25.48 24.71 9.74
CA ILE A 165 26.01 25.02 11.08
C ILE A 165 27.15 24.04 11.46
N GLY A 166 27.26 22.90 10.78
CA GLY A 166 28.30 21.89 11.00
C GLY A 166 29.64 22.13 10.30
N ARG A 167 29.97 23.38 9.89
CA ARG A 167 31.23 23.71 9.23
C ARG A 167 32.02 24.81 9.95
#